data_AF-A0AA35WTR3-F1
#
_entry.id   AF-A0AA35WTR3-F1
#
_cell.length_a   1.000
_cell.length_b   1.000
_cell.length_c   1.000
_cell.angle_alpha   90.00
_cell.angle_beta   90.00
_cell.angle_gamma   90.00
#
_symmetry.space_group_name_H-M   'P 1'
#
loop_
_entity.id
_entity.type
_entity.pdbx_description
1 polymer ?
#
loop_
_entity_poly.entity_id
_entity_poly.type
_entity_poly.pdbx_seq_one_letter_code
_entity_poly.pdbx_strand_id
1 'polypeptide(L)' 'MEMDDESCGEALNFFDSLNMLFYFPDILPQLVFMEPQMLLDKVSELVEETYHMRQGRRASRAGGEAEIP' A
#
# COMPACT_ATOMS: atom_id res chain seq x y z
N MET A 1 -16.46 12.34 12.57
CA MET A 1 -16.51 10.87 12.53
C MET A 1 -15.47 10.42 13.54
N GLU A 2 -15.91 10.12 14.76
CA GLU A 2 -15.03 9.51 15.76
C GLU A 2 -14.91 8.04 15.42
N MET A 3 -13.69 7.51 15.45
CA MET A 3 -13.44 6.08 15.30
C MET A 3 -13.57 5.48 16.69
N ASP A 4 -14.45 4.49 16.86
CA ASP A 4 -14.57 3.75 18.11
C ASP A 4 -13.39 2.78 18.32
N ASP A 5 -13.22 2.32 19.56
CA ASP A 5 -12.08 1.49 19.95
C ASP A 5 -12.05 0.12 19.24
N GLU A 6 -13.22 -0.44 18.88
CA GLU A 6 -13.33 -1.70 18.16
C GLU A 6 -12.87 -1.52 16.71
N SER A 7 -13.41 -0.51 16.02
CA SER A 7 -12.97 -0.11 14.68
C SER A 7 -11.47 0.21 14.63
N CYS A 8 -10.93 0.84 15.69
CA CYS A 8 -9.50 1.09 15.84
C CYS A 8 -8.69 -0.21 15.90
N GLY A 9 -9.12 -1.15 16.76
CA GLY A 9 -8.47 -2.45 16.91
C GLY A 9 -8.48 -3.26 15.62
N GLU A 10 -9.59 -3.26 14.88
CA GLU A 10 -9.69 -3.91 13.57
C GLU A 10 -8.72 -3.30 12.55
N ALA A 11 -8.61 -1.96 12.49
CA ALA A 11 -7.67 -1.29 11.62
C ALA A 11 -6.21 -1.63 11.95
N LEU A 12 -5.85 -1.67 13.24
CA LEU A 12 -4.52 -2.04 13.69
C LEU A 12 -4.17 -3.50 13.33
N ASN A 13 -5.11 -4.44 13.53
CA ASN A 13 -4.94 -5.82 13.10
C ASN A 13 -4.77 -5.95 11.58
N PHE A 14 -5.53 -5.17 10.81
CA PHE A 14 -5.37 -5.15 9.35
C PHE A 14 -3.98 -4.68 8.94
N PHE A 15 -3.48 -3.57 9.52
CA PHE A 15 -2.14 -3.07 9.17
C PHE A 15 -1.00 -3.99 9.65
N ASP A 16 -1.18 -4.67 10.79
CA ASP A 16 -0.27 -5.73 11.25
C ASP A 16 -0.19 -6.88 10.23
N SER A 17 -1.33 -7.33 9.71
CA SER A 17 -1.38 -8.38 8.67
C SER A 17 -0.67 -8.01 7.36
N LEU A 18 -0.53 -6.70 7.10
CA LEU A 18 0.20 -6.17 5.95
C LEU A 18 1.70 -5.94 6.25
N ASN A 19 2.17 -6.29 7.46
CA ASN A 19 3.49 -5.96 7.99
C ASN A 19 3.80 -4.45 7.92
N MET A 20 2.79 -3.59 7.96
CA MET A 20 2.97 -2.13 7.92
C MET A 20 3.31 -1.56 9.31
N LEU A 21 2.87 -2.24 10.35
CA LEU A 21 3.16 -1.98 11.75
C LEU A 21 3.16 -3.33 12.50
N PHE A 22 3.54 -3.32 13.77
CA PHE A 22 3.38 -4.46 14.67
C PHE A 22 2.42 -4.12 15.80
N TYR A 23 1.35 -4.90 15.92
CA TYR A 23 0.31 -4.71 16.92
C TYR A 23 0.13 -5.97 17.78
N PHE A 24 0.39 -5.85 19.08
CA PHE A 24 0.33 -6.95 20.04
C PHE A 24 -0.64 -6.63 21.19
N PRO A 25 -1.97 -6.66 20.96
CA PRO A 25 -2.93 -6.22 21.97
C PRO A 25 -2.87 -7.02 23.26
N ASP A 26 -2.55 -8.33 23.19
CA ASP A 26 -2.50 -9.21 24.36
C ASP A 26 -1.24 -9.05 25.21
N ILE A 27 -0.17 -8.48 24.64
CA ILE A 27 1.15 -8.36 25.29
C ILE A 27 1.45 -6.89 25.63
N LEU A 28 1.13 -5.97 24.70
CA LEU A 28 1.40 -4.54 24.77
C LEU A 28 0.20 -3.72 24.24
N PRO A 29 -0.94 -3.69 24.96
CA PRO A 29 -2.22 -3.13 24.49
C PRO A 29 -2.23 -1.63 24.15
N GLN A 30 -1.21 -0.88 24.53
CA GLN A 30 -1.12 0.57 24.34
C GLN A 30 0.04 0.98 23.41
N LEU A 31 0.75 0.01 22.84
CA LEU A 31 1.89 0.26 21.98
C LEU A 31 1.65 -0.33 20.60
N VAL A 32 1.99 0.49 19.61
CA VAL A 32 2.04 0.12 18.21
C VAL A 32 3.46 0.42 17.74
N PHE A 33 4.14 -0.58 17.22
CA PHE A 33 5.47 -0.38 16.64
C PHE A 33 5.32 -0.14 15.15
N MET A 34 5.98 0.90 14.65
CA MET A 34 6.01 1.20 13.23
C MET A 34 7.47 1.25 12.81
N GLU A 35 7.82 0.56 11.74
CA GLU A 35 9.09 0.75 11.05
C GLU A 35 8.85 1.65 9.84
N PRO A 36 9.17 2.95 9.91
CA PRO A 36 8.83 3.90 8.86
C PRO A 36 9.47 3.57 7.51
N GLN A 37 10.62 2.88 7.51
CA GLN A 37 11.28 2.47 6.26
C GLN A 37 10.42 1.48 5.46
N MET A 38 9.81 0.49 6.13
CA MET A 38 8.97 -0.50 5.45
C MET A 38 7.76 0.14 4.75
N LEU A 39 7.18 1.18 5.36
CA LEU A 39 6.08 1.94 4.77
C LEU A 39 6.54 2.71 3.52
N LEU A 40 7.68 3.40 3.62
CA LEU A 40 8.24 4.15 2.51
C LEU A 40 8.62 3.23 1.34
N ASP A 41 9.15 2.05 1.61
CA ASP A 41 9.49 1.05 0.61
C ASP A 41 8.24 0.57 -0.13
N LYS A 42 7.16 0.22 0.59
CA LYS A 42 5.90 -0.22 -0.01
C LYS A 42 5.20 0.86 -0.83
N VAL A 43 5.24 2.11 -0.36
CA VAL A 43 4.72 3.25 -1.13
C VAL A 43 5.56 3.48 -2.39
N SER A 44 6.88 3.36 -2.30
CA SER A 44 7.78 3.51 -3.43
C SER A 44 7.54 2.44 -4.50
N GLU A 45 7.41 1.18 -4.07
CA GLU A 45 7.04 0.03 -4.93
C GLU A 45 5.72 0.30 -5.67
N LEU A 46 4.67 0.74 -4.96
CA LEU A 46 3.37 1.03 -5.56
C LEU A 46 3.44 2.16 -6.60
N VAL A 47 4.23 3.20 -6.32
CA VAL A 47 4.45 4.33 -7.24
C VAL A 47 5.21 3.86 -8.48
N GLU A 48 6.25 3.05 -8.31
CA GLU A 48 7.05 2.48 -9.38
C GLU A 48 6.20 1.57 -10.29
N GLU A 49 5.43 0.65 -9.71
CA GLU A 49 4.49 -0.20 -10.46
C GLU A 49 3.46 0.62 -11.22
N THR A 50 2.85 1.61 -10.57
CA THR A 50 1.86 2.49 -11.21
C THR A 50 2.48 3.27 -12.37
N TYR A 51 3.72 3.74 -12.20
CA TYR A 51 4.46 4.44 -13.24
C TYR A 51 4.73 3.52 -14.43
N HIS A 52 5.22 2.29 -14.20
CA HIS A 52 5.45 1.30 -15.24
C HIS A 52 4.16 0.89 -15.96
N MET A 53 3.07 0.66 -15.24
CA MET A 53 1.76 0.36 -15.85
C MET A 53 1.28 1.51 -16.76
N ARG A 54 1.49 2.77 -16.35
CA ARG A 54 1.15 3.95 -17.15
C ARG A 54 2.05 4.09 -18.39
N GLN A 55 3.33 3.77 -18.28
CA GLN A 55 4.24 3.74 -19.44
C GLN A 55 3.87 2.62 -20.42
N GLY A 56 3.60 1.41 -19.93
CA GLY A 56 3.15 0.28 -20.75
C GLY A 56 1.88 0.62 -21.53
N ARG A 57 0.87 1.21 -20.87
CA ARG A 57 -0.35 1.70 -21.53
C ARG A 57 -0.10 2.78 -22.58
N ARG A 58 0.90 3.64 -22.40
CA ARG A 58 1.29 4.65 -23.39
C ARG A 58 2.00 4.01 -24.59
N ALA A 59 2.90 3.07 -24.36
CA ALA A 59 3.57 2.33 -25.42
C ALA A 59 2.58 1.49 -26.26
N SER A 60 1.64 0.79 -25.61
CA SER A 60 0.60 0.01 -26.30
C SER A 60 -0.36 0.88 -27.13
N ARG A 61 -0.58 2.15 -26.74
CA ARG A 61 -1.38 3.10 -27.53
C ARG A 61 -0.61 3.68 -28.71
N ALA A 62 0.69 3.90 -28.57
CA ALA A 62 1.54 4.42 -29.64
C ALA A 62 1.83 3.38 -30.74
N GLY A 63 1.76 2.08 -30.43
CA GLY A 63 1.94 0.99 -31.41
C GLY A 63 0.69 0.62 -32.22
N GLY A 64 -0.46 1.28 -31.99
CA GLY A 64 -1.73 0.98 -32.68
C GLY A 64 -1.98 1.76 -33.97
N GLU A 65 -1.10 2.69 -34.35
CA GLU A 65 -1.23 3.54 -35.54
C GLU A 65 -0.10 3.26 -36.54
N ALA A 66 0.09 1.99 -36.92
CA ALA A 66 0.97 1.63 -38.02
C ALA A 66 0.57 0.30 -38.67
N GLU A 67 -0.60 0.25 -39.31
CA GLU A 67 -0.80 -0.66 -40.43
C GLU A 67 -1.68 0.03 -41.49
N ILE A 68 -1.05 0.37 -42.61
CA ILE A 68 -1.56 0.99 -43.84
C ILE A 68 -1.70 -0.15 -44.86
N PRO A 69 -2.69 -0.21 -45.79
CA PRO A 69 -2.83 0.72 -46.92
C PRO A 69 -4.13 1.53 -46.94
#